data_AF-A0A432U8V6-F1
#
_entry.id   AF-A0A432U8V6-F1
#
_cell.length_a   1.000
_cell.length_b   1.000
_cell.length_c   1.000
_cell.angle_alpha   90.00
_cell.angle_beta   90.00
_cell.angle_gamma   90.00
#
_symmetry.space_group_name_H-M   'P 1'
#
loop_
_entity.id
_entity.type
_entity.pdbx_description
1 polymer ?
#
loop_
_entity_poly.entity_id
_entity_poly.type
_entity_poly.pdbx_seq_one_letter_code
_entity_poly.pdbx_strand_id
1 'polypeptide(L)'
;MDSLSIFSLIINAGFVVQVVMFILVLMSIYSWTLILSKKKILIDAKKDISDFHRHFLADTDLDKLHNQIPTIAANRSPMEHIFGSGYGEFIHSQSTSNQALIMNSERAYRSMNTTANNEIDRLDGGLSILAMIASSSPYIGLFGTVWGIMHSFIGLASVKQA
;
A
#
# COMPACT_ATOMS: atom_id res chain seq x y z
N MET A 1 9.96 9.79 45.15
CA MET A 1 10.64 8.80 44.29
C MET A 1 10.40 9.18 42.82
N ASP A 2 10.59 10.45 42.45
CA ASP A 2 9.88 11.04 41.29
C ASP A 2 10.80 11.71 40.25
N SER A 3 12.12 11.60 40.39
CA SER A 3 13.10 12.25 39.51
C SER A 3 13.50 11.43 38.28
N LEU A 4 13.04 10.17 38.15
CA LEU A 4 13.42 9.26 37.05
C LEU A 4 12.21 8.65 36.33
N SER A 5 11.06 9.33 36.30
CA SER A 5 9.97 8.92 35.41
C SER A 5 10.30 9.31 33.96
N ILE A 6 10.15 8.39 33.01
CA ILE A 6 10.33 8.64 31.56
C ILE A 6 9.49 9.84 31.13
N PHE A 7 8.29 9.97 31.69
CA PHE A 7 7.40 11.10 31.43
C PHE A 7 7.97 12.43 31.91
N SER A 8 8.62 12.44 33.09
CA SER A 8 9.29 13.62 33.63
C SER A 8 10.49 14.02 32.75
N LEU A 9 11.26 13.06 32.24
CA LEU A 9 12.37 13.33 31.32
C LEU A 9 11.88 13.96 30.00
N ILE A 10 10.73 13.52 29.49
CA ILE A 10 10.12 14.07 28.27
C ILE A 10 9.59 15.49 28.52
N ILE A 11 8.92 15.74 29.66
CA ILE A 11 8.39 17.06 30.02
C ILE A 11 9.51 18.08 30.26
N ASN A 12 10.63 17.64 30.86
CA ASN A 12 11.78 18.50 31.11
C ASN A 12 12.69 18.68 29.88
N ALA A 13 12.45 17.95 28.79
CA ALA A 13 13.18 18.14 27.54
C ALA A 13 12.79 19.47 26.88
N GLY A 14 13.71 20.05 26.10
CA GLY A 14 13.43 21.28 25.36
C GLY A 14 12.26 21.13 24.38
N PHE A 15 11.52 22.22 24.18
CA PHE A 15 10.30 22.26 23.33
C PHE A 15 10.48 21.58 21.97
N VAL A 16 11.62 21.81 21.29
CA VAL A 16 11.93 21.18 20.00
C VAL A 16 11.99 19.65 20.10
N VAL A 17 12.60 19.11 21.16
CA VAL A 17 12.71 17.65 21.36
C VAL A 17 11.34 17.03 21.61
N GLN A 18 10.47 17.72 22.35
CA GLN A 18 9.09 17.29 22.57
C GLN A 18 8.29 17.23 21.27
N VAL A 19 8.41 18.24 20.41
CA VAL A 19 7.77 18.26 19.08
C VAL A 19 8.28 17.11 18.21
N VAL A 20 9.59 16.87 18.18
CA VAL A 20 10.19 15.75 17.44
C VAL A 20 9.63 14.40 17.91
N MET A 21 9.61 14.15 19.21
CA MET A 21 9.04 12.92 19.76
C MET A 21 7.55 12.77 19.43
N PHE A 22 6.78 13.86 19.52
CA PHE A 22 5.36 13.86 19.17
C PHE A 22 5.12 13.51 17.69
N ILE A 23 5.89 14.09 16.77
CA ILE A 23 5.82 13.77 15.33
C ILE A 23 6.13 12.30 15.09
N LEU A 24 7.16 11.74 15.73
CA LEU A 24 7.52 10.33 15.58
C LEU A 24 6.41 9.39 16.08
N VAL A 25 5.73 9.74 17.17
CA VAL A 25 4.57 8.99 17.66
C VAL A 25 3.42 9.05 16.66
N LEU A 26 3.10 10.23 16.11
CA LEU A 26 2.06 10.36 15.08
C LEU A 26 2.39 9.54 13.83
N MET A 27 3.64 9.60 13.36
CA MET A 27 4.10 8.80 12.22
C MET A 27 3.96 7.29 12.49
N SER A 28 4.23 6.84 13.72
CA SER A 28 4.06 5.44 14.13
C SER A 28 2.59 5.01 14.08
N ILE A 29 1.69 5.80 14.66
CA ILE A 29 0.24 5.51 14.63
C ILE A 29 -0.29 5.47 13.19
N TYR A 30 0.14 6.43 12.37
CA TYR A 30 -0.26 6.49 10.96
C TYR A 30 0.25 5.28 10.17
N SER A 31 1.52 4.89 10.39
CA SER A 31 2.12 3.69 9.79
C SER A 31 1.33 2.43 10.13
N TRP A 32 0.99 2.22 11.41
CA TRP A 32 0.16 1.09 11.83
C TRP A 32 -1.22 1.07 11.18
N THR A 33 -1.85 2.23 11.05
CA THR A 33 -3.16 2.36 10.39
C THR A 33 -3.09 1.93 8.93
N LEU A 34 -2.05 2.36 8.19
CA LEU A 34 -1.82 1.94 6.81
C LEU A 34 -1.53 0.43 6.71
N ILE A 35 -0.69 -0.12 7.60
CA ILE A 35 -0.34 -1.54 7.61
C ILE A 35 -1.60 -2.40 7.80
N LEU A 36 -2.46 -2.06 8.76
CA LEU A 36 -3.68 -2.82 9.03
C LEU A 36 -4.68 -2.74 7.87
N SER A 37 -4.86 -1.55 7.30
CA SER A 37 -5.72 -1.34 6.13
C SER A 37 -5.24 -2.19 4.94
N LYS A 38 -3.93 -2.14 4.63
CA LYS A 38 -3.35 -2.91 3.52
C LYS A 38 -3.40 -4.42 3.75
N LYS A 39 -3.17 -4.87 4.97
CA LYS A 39 -3.29 -6.27 5.33
C LYS A 39 -4.69 -6.80 5.01
N LYS A 40 -5.74 -6.05 5.32
CA LYS A 40 -7.13 -6.45 5.01
C LYS A 40 -7.35 -6.56 3.49
N ILE A 41 -6.97 -5.53 2.75
CA ILE A 41 -7.12 -5.49 1.27
C ILE A 41 -6.43 -6.70 0.61
N LEU A 42 -5.22 -7.05 1.05
CA LEU A 42 -4.47 -8.19 0.49
C LEU A 42 -5.11 -9.54 0.84
N ILE A 43 -5.67 -9.68 2.04
CA ILE A 43 -6.38 -10.90 2.45
C ILE A 43 -7.64 -11.07 1.60
N ASP A 44 -8.43 -10.00 1.43
CA ASP A 44 -9.66 -10.02 0.64
C ASP A 44 -9.36 -10.34 -0.83
N ALA A 45 -8.36 -9.67 -1.43
CA ALA A 45 -7.93 -9.94 -2.80
C ALA A 45 -7.45 -11.39 -3.00
N LYS A 46 -6.70 -11.95 -2.04
CA LYS A 46 -6.23 -13.35 -2.11
C LYS A 46 -7.40 -14.34 -2.05
N LYS A 47 -8.40 -14.06 -1.23
CA LYS A 47 -9.61 -14.87 -1.14
C LYS A 47 -10.39 -14.82 -2.46
N ASP A 48 -10.61 -13.63 -2.99
CA ASP A 48 -11.35 -13.43 -4.24
C ASP A 48 -10.68 -14.15 -5.42
N ILE A 49 -9.35 -14.09 -5.53
CA ILE A 49 -8.60 -14.82 -6.57
C ILE A 49 -8.81 -16.34 -6.42
N SER A 50 -8.76 -16.86 -5.20
CA SER A 50 -8.96 -18.29 -4.96
C SER A 50 -10.39 -18.73 -5.28
N ASP A 51 -11.37 -17.91 -4.93
CA ASP A 51 -12.79 -18.16 -5.18
C ASP A 51 -13.08 -18.12 -6.69
N PHE A 52 -12.57 -17.12 -7.41
CA PHE A 52 -12.69 -17.03 -8.86
C PHE A 52 -12.02 -18.20 -9.57
N HIS A 53 -10.79 -18.57 -9.17
CA HIS A 53 -10.06 -19.66 -9.80
C HIS A 53 -10.79 -21.01 -9.68
N ARG A 54 -11.48 -21.25 -8.55
CA ARG A 54 -12.30 -22.45 -8.37
C ARG A 54 -13.52 -22.45 -9.31
N HIS A 55 -14.20 -21.33 -9.48
CA HIS A 55 -15.31 -21.22 -10.43
C HIS A 55 -14.83 -21.38 -11.89
N PHE A 56 -13.69 -20.77 -12.23
CA PHE A 56 -13.07 -20.89 -13.55
C PHE A 56 -12.70 -22.34 -13.91
N LEU A 57 -12.21 -23.13 -12.95
CA LEU A 57 -11.88 -24.54 -13.20
C LEU A 57 -13.12 -25.45 -13.22
N ALA A 58 -14.18 -25.08 -12.49
CA ALA A 58 -15.41 -25.88 -12.40
C ALA A 58 -16.33 -25.67 -13.61
N ASP A 59 -16.32 -24.48 -14.20
CA ASP A 59 -17.17 -24.14 -15.35
C ASP A 59 -16.37 -24.21 -16.65
N THR A 60 -16.81 -25.04 -17.60
CA THR A 60 -16.16 -25.17 -18.91
C THR A 60 -16.60 -24.07 -19.90
N ASP A 61 -17.63 -23.30 -19.53
CA ASP A 61 -18.30 -22.35 -20.39
C ASP A 61 -17.90 -20.90 -20.03
N LEU A 62 -16.96 -20.35 -20.82
CA LEU A 62 -16.42 -19.00 -20.61
C LEU A 62 -17.48 -17.91 -20.83
N ASP A 63 -18.48 -18.15 -21.68
CA ASP A 63 -19.60 -17.22 -21.89
C ASP A 63 -20.45 -17.09 -20.63
N LYS A 64 -20.72 -18.20 -19.92
CA LYS A 64 -21.45 -18.15 -18.65
C LYS A 64 -20.69 -17.38 -17.59
N LEU A 65 -19.38 -17.59 -17.50
CA LEU A 65 -18.55 -16.88 -16.53
C LEU A 65 -18.50 -15.37 -16.83
N HIS A 66 -18.46 -14.97 -18.10
CA HIS A 66 -18.51 -13.56 -18.47
C HIS A 66 -19.86 -12.90 -18.12
N ASN A 67 -20.96 -13.61 -18.33
CA ASN A 67 -22.30 -13.12 -18.02
C ASN A 67 -22.56 -12.96 -16.51
N GLN A 68 -21.77 -13.63 -15.67
CA GLN A 68 -21.83 -13.49 -14.21
C GLN A 68 -21.04 -12.27 -13.70
N ILE A 69 -20.18 -11.65 -14.53
CA ILE A 69 -19.40 -10.47 -14.13
C ILE A 69 -20.36 -9.32 -13.83
N PRO A 70 -20.26 -8.66 -12.65
CA PRO A 70 -21.05 -7.48 -12.33
C PRO A 70 -20.93 -6.41 -13.42
N THR A 71 -22.06 -5.84 -13.85
CA THR A 71 -22.07 -4.74 -14.84
C THR A 71 -21.39 -3.49 -14.29
N ILE A 72 -21.49 -3.25 -12.98
CA ILE A 72 -20.84 -2.13 -12.29
C ILE A 72 -19.38 -2.48 -11.98
N ALA A 73 -18.45 -1.76 -12.61
CA ALA A 73 -17.01 -1.99 -12.44
C ALA A 73 -16.53 -1.91 -10.97
N ALA A 74 -17.18 -1.10 -10.14
CA ALA A 74 -16.84 -0.96 -8.72
C ALA A 74 -17.12 -2.22 -7.88
N ASN A 75 -18.03 -3.09 -8.33
CA ASN A 75 -18.38 -4.33 -7.62
C ASN A 75 -17.61 -5.54 -8.13
N ARG A 76 -16.78 -5.36 -9.17
CA ARG A 76 -16.02 -6.46 -9.75
C ARG A 76 -14.77 -6.74 -8.91
N SER A 77 -14.50 -8.02 -8.72
CA SER A 77 -13.25 -8.51 -8.17
C SER A 77 -12.06 -8.18 -9.11
N PRO A 78 -10.84 -8.01 -8.57
CA PRO A 78 -9.60 -7.95 -9.34
C PRO A 78 -9.53 -8.95 -10.51
N MET A 79 -9.95 -10.19 -10.25
CA MET A 79 -9.86 -11.26 -11.23
C MET A 79 -10.94 -11.15 -12.32
N GLU A 80 -12.10 -10.61 -11.99
CA GLU A 80 -13.19 -10.34 -12.93
C GLU A 80 -12.85 -9.17 -13.87
N HIS A 81 -12.10 -8.16 -13.39
CA HIS A 81 -11.55 -7.10 -14.24
C HIS A 81 -10.59 -7.67 -15.29
N ILE A 82 -9.65 -8.52 -14.84
CA ILE A 82 -8.66 -9.15 -15.72
C ILE A 82 -9.35 -10.08 -16.72
N PHE A 83 -10.24 -10.94 -16.26
CA PHE A 83 -10.95 -11.88 -17.14
C PHE A 83 -11.85 -11.15 -18.15
N GLY A 84 -12.60 -10.13 -17.71
CA GLY A 84 -13.46 -9.34 -18.58
C GLY A 84 -12.70 -8.59 -19.68
N SER A 85 -11.50 -8.08 -19.38
CA SER A 85 -10.69 -7.35 -20.37
C SER A 85 -10.07 -8.27 -21.43
N GLY A 86 -9.71 -9.50 -21.06
CA GLY A 86 -9.24 -10.51 -22.02
C GLY A 86 -10.37 -11.10 -22.86
N TYR A 87 -11.48 -11.47 -22.21
CA TYR A 87 -12.62 -12.07 -22.88
C TYR A 87 -13.25 -11.12 -23.91
N GLY A 88 -13.42 -9.84 -23.55
CA GLY A 88 -13.93 -8.81 -24.46
C GLY A 88 -13.08 -8.63 -25.72
N GLU A 89 -11.74 -8.67 -25.59
CA GLU A 89 -10.82 -8.55 -26.73
C GLU A 89 -10.78 -9.83 -27.59
N PHE A 90 -10.96 -10.99 -26.96
CA PHE A 90 -11.01 -12.28 -27.66
C PHE A 90 -12.24 -12.41 -28.57
N ILE A 91 -13.41 -11.99 -28.10
CA ILE A 91 -14.69 -12.09 -28.83
C ILE A 91 -14.93 -10.94 -29.83
N HIS A 92 -14.19 -9.83 -29.72
CA HIS A 92 -14.40 -8.64 -30.58
C HIS A 92 -14.11 -8.90 -32.07
N SER A 93 -13.31 -9.93 -32.37
CA SER A 93 -12.89 -10.24 -33.73
C SER A 93 -13.68 -11.44 -34.28
N GLN A 94 -14.70 -11.13 -35.10
CA GLN A 94 -15.60 -12.09 -35.75
C GLN A 94 -14.93 -12.99 -36.81
N SER A 95 -13.62 -12.89 -37.02
CA SER A 95 -12.90 -13.64 -38.05
C SER A 95 -12.47 -15.02 -37.53
N THR A 96 -13.02 -16.09 -38.11
CA THR A 96 -12.73 -17.50 -37.75
C THR A 96 -11.45 -18.06 -38.39
N SER A 97 -10.66 -17.26 -39.11
CA SER A 97 -9.38 -17.72 -39.66
C SER A 97 -8.41 -18.10 -38.52
N ASN A 98 -7.65 -19.19 -38.69
CA ASN A 98 -6.63 -19.62 -37.72
C ASN A 98 -5.65 -18.49 -37.34
N GLN A 99 -5.30 -17.63 -38.30
CA GLN A 99 -4.42 -16.50 -38.06
C GLN A 99 -5.08 -15.38 -37.23
N ALA A 100 -6.40 -15.20 -37.39
CA ALA A 100 -7.16 -14.27 -36.58
C ALA A 100 -7.33 -14.78 -35.14
N LEU A 101 -7.55 -16.09 -34.94
CA LEU A 101 -7.64 -16.69 -33.60
C LEU A 101 -6.33 -16.52 -32.81
N ILE A 102 -5.17 -16.72 -33.44
CA ILE A 102 -3.86 -16.50 -32.82
C ILE A 102 -3.66 -15.02 -32.46
N MET A 103 -4.03 -14.12 -33.36
CA MET A 103 -3.90 -12.68 -33.12
C MET A 103 -4.87 -12.19 -32.01
N ASN A 104 -6.06 -12.77 -31.91
CA ASN A 104 -7.05 -12.45 -30.89
C ASN A 104 -6.60 -12.95 -29.51
N SER A 105 -6.04 -14.15 -29.41
CA SER A 105 -5.52 -14.67 -28.14
C SER A 105 -4.33 -13.85 -27.65
N GLU A 106 -3.46 -13.39 -28.55
CA GLU A 106 -2.36 -12.50 -28.20
C GLU A 106 -2.87 -11.13 -27.69
N ARG A 107 -3.89 -10.56 -28.33
CA ARG A 107 -4.51 -9.31 -27.88
C ARG A 107 -5.21 -9.46 -26.53
N ALA A 108 -5.97 -10.54 -26.35
CA ALA A 108 -6.59 -10.87 -25.07
C ALA A 108 -5.55 -11.00 -23.96
N TYR A 109 -4.46 -11.74 -24.20
CA TYR A 109 -3.37 -11.89 -23.25
C TYR A 109 -2.73 -10.55 -22.88
N ARG A 110 -2.46 -9.69 -23.87
CA ARG A 110 -1.91 -8.34 -23.62
C ARG A 110 -2.86 -7.50 -22.78
N SER A 111 -4.15 -7.48 -23.12
CA SER A 111 -5.19 -6.76 -22.37
C SER A 111 -5.29 -7.22 -20.92
N MET A 112 -5.30 -8.53 -20.70
CA MET A 112 -5.28 -9.14 -19.37
C MET A 112 -4.03 -8.72 -18.58
N ASN A 113 -2.85 -8.76 -19.20
CA ASN A 113 -1.60 -8.40 -18.54
C ASN A 113 -1.54 -6.91 -18.17
N THR A 114 -2.02 -6.03 -19.05
CA THR A 114 -2.15 -4.59 -18.73
C THR A 114 -3.12 -4.36 -17.57
N THR A 115 -4.26 -5.05 -17.57
CA THR A 115 -5.25 -4.93 -16.49
C THR A 115 -4.71 -5.47 -15.17
N ALA A 116 -3.96 -6.58 -15.22
CA ALA A 116 -3.32 -7.15 -14.04
C ALA A 116 -2.29 -6.19 -13.43
N ASN A 117 -1.46 -5.54 -14.26
CA ASN A 117 -0.51 -4.54 -13.78
C ASN A 117 -1.21 -3.34 -13.13
N ASN A 118 -2.28 -2.83 -13.74
CA ASN A 118 -3.05 -1.71 -13.14
C ASN A 118 -3.63 -2.09 -11.76
N GLU A 119 -4.07 -3.34 -11.60
CA GLU A 119 -4.60 -3.83 -10.33
C GLU A 119 -3.49 -4.03 -9.29
N ILE A 120 -2.31 -4.48 -9.70
CA ILE A 120 -1.11 -4.52 -8.85
C ILE A 120 -0.74 -3.11 -8.38
N ASP A 121 -0.70 -2.12 -9.28
CA ASP A 121 -0.39 -0.73 -8.95
C ASP A 121 -1.40 -0.17 -7.93
N ARG A 122 -2.69 -0.54 -8.06
CA ARG A 122 -3.73 -0.18 -7.09
C ARG A 122 -3.49 -0.81 -5.72
N LEU A 123 -3.05 -2.07 -5.67
CA LEU A 123 -2.69 -2.76 -4.44
C LEU A 123 -1.42 -2.17 -3.79
N ASP A 124 -0.49 -1.66 -4.60
CA ASP A 124 0.75 -1.04 -4.12
C ASP A 124 0.58 0.40 -3.59
N GLY A 125 -0.55 1.06 -3.91
CA GLY A 125 -0.80 2.44 -3.50
C GLY A 125 -0.63 2.67 -1.99
N GLY A 126 0.15 3.66 -1.59
CA GLY A 126 0.40 3.98 -0.17
C GLY A 126 1.59 3.25 0.47
N LEU A 127 2.17 2.24 -0.18
CA LEU A 127 3.45 1.65 0.26
C LEU A 127 4.59 2.67 0.21
N SER A 128 4.55 3.59 -0.77
CA SER A 128 5.54 4.68 -0.89
C SER A 128 5.56 5.60 0.33
N ILE A 129 4.40 5.85 0.96
CA ILE A 129 4.31 6.67 2.17
C ILE A 129 4.93 5.92 3.36
N LEU A 130 4.66 4.62 3.46
CA LEU A 130 5.26 3.78 4.49
C LEU A 130 6.79 3.73 4.35
N ALA A 131 7.29 3.60 3.13
CA ALA A 131 8.72 3.66 2.81
C ALA A 131 9.34 5.03 3.16
N MET A 132 8.63 6.12 2.87
CA MET A 132 9.05 7.47 3.23
C MET A 132 9.12 7.65 4.76
N ILE A 133 8.13 7.19 5.51
CA ILE A 133 8.15 7.25 6.99
C ILE A 133 9.30 6.40 7.54
N ALA A 134 9.51 5.21 7.00
CA ALA A 134 10.60 4.32 7.40
C ALA A 134 11.99 4.94 7.15
N SER A 135 12.18 5.63 6.03
CA SER A 135 13.48 6.24 5.69
C SER A 135 13.72 7.59 6.35
N SER A 136 12.68 8.39 6.60
CA SER A 136 12.82 9.74 7.17
C SER A 136 12.85 9.76 8.71
N SER A 137 12.16 8.83 9.37
CA SER A 137 12.06 8.82 10.84
C SER A 137 13.41 8.75 11.58
N PRO A 138 14.45 8.01 11.12
CA PRO A 138 15.75 8.02 11.80
C PRO A 138 16.42 9.39 11.77
N TYR A 139 16.30 10.12 10.65
CA TYR A 139 16.86 11.46 10.52
C TYR A 139 16.12 12.47 11.41
N ILE A 140 14.81 12.36 11.53
CA ILE A 140 14.00 13.18 12.42
C ILE A 140 14.40 12.94 13.88
N GLY A 141 14.60 11.67 14.27
CA GLY A 141 15.10 11.32 15.61
C GLY A 141 16.50 11.86 15.88
N LEU A 142 17.43 11.68 14.94
CA LEU A 142 18.80 12.19 15.04
C LEU A 142 18.84 13.72 15.17
N PHE A 143 17.97 14.43 14.44
CA PHE A 143 17.84 15.88 14.60
C PHE A 143 17.47 16.26 16.04
N GLY A 144 16.50 15.56 16.64
CA GLY A 144 16.10 15.79 18.03
C GLY A 144 17.24 15.58 19.03
N THR A 145 18.06 14.55 18.84
CA THR A 145 19.20 14.29 19.73
C THR A 145 20.30 15.34 19.59
N VAL A 146 20.68 15.71 18.37
CA VAL A 146 21.68 16.76 18.11
C VAL A 146 21.24 18.09 18.70
N TRP A 147 19.98 18.47 18.49
CA TRP A 147 19.42 19.70 19.05
C TRP A 147 19.45 19.72 20.58
N GLY A 148 19.03 18.62 21.22
CA GLY A 148 19.02 18.50 22.68
C GLY A 148 20.42 18.58 23.28
N ILE A 149 21.41 17.95 22.65
CA ILE A 149 22.82 18.02 23.08
C ILE A 149 23.34 19.45 22.94
N MET A 150 23.11 20.11 21.80
CA MET A 150 23.53 21.50 21.57
C MET A 150 22.98 22.44 22.64
N HIS A 151 21.69 22.36 22.96
CA HIS A 151 21.09 23.20 24.00
C HIS A 151 21.65 22.92 25.39
N SER A 152 21.96 21.66 25.71
CA SER A 152 22.56 21.28 26.98
C SER A 152 23.96 21.91 27.13
N PHE A 153 24.78 21.89 26.08
CA PHE A 153 26.10 22.54 26.08
C PHE A 153 26.03 24.06 26.22
N ILE A 154 25.06 24.72 25.56
CA ILE A 154 24.84 26.16 25.71
C ILE A 154 24.47 26.49 27.16
N GLY A 155 23.60 25.71 27.80
CA GLY A 155 23.25 25.89 29.21
C GLY A 155 24.42 25.69 30.17
N LEU A 156 25.32 24.75 29.89
CA LEU A 156 26.55 24.57 30.68
C LEU A 156 27.54 25.73 30.49
N ALA A 157 27.65 26.26 29.27
CA ALA A 157 28.55 27.37 28.97
C ALA A 157 28.12 28.67 29.67
N SER A 158 26.81 28.94 29.75
CA SER A 158 26.28 30.14 30.42
C SER A 158 26.46 30.10 31.95
N VAL A 159 26.31 28.93 32.57
CA VAL A 159 26.54 28.75 34.02
C VAL A 159 28.01 28.91 34.38
N LYS A 160 28.94 28.55 33.49
CA LYS A 160 30.39 28.66 33.73
C LYS A 160 30.95 30.07 33.55
N GLN A 161 30.19 31.00 32.98
CA GLN A 161 30.55 32.41 32.80
C GLN A 161 30.01 33.34 33.90
N ALA A 162 29.20 32.82 34.82
CA ALA A 162 28.75 33.50 36.05
C ALA A 162 29.58 33.04 37.25
#